data_AF-A0AAJ4RC88-F1
#
_entry.id   AF-A0AAJ4RC88-F1
#
_cell.length_a   1.000
_cell.length_b   1.000
_cell.length_c   1.000
_cell.angle_alpha   90.00
_cell.angle_beta   90.00
_cell.angle_gamma   90.00
#
_symmetry.space_group_name_H-M   'P 1'
#
loop_
_entity.id
_entity.type
_entity.pdbx_description
1 polymer ?
#
loop_
_entity_poly.entity_id
_entity_poly.type
_entity_poly.pdbx_seq_one_letter_code
_entity_poly.pdbx_strand_id
1 'polypeptide(L)'
;MAYEIIVNDNEKTIELHSDECDVLIGKKEDVEFNNNVLYITFNLFEEIEEFLKNHENYEVIECEECKPKENRDVLDEEYDDFYEEFDEDEDIDSTRCDIF
;
A
#
# COMPACT_ATOMS: atom_id res chain seq x y z
N MET A 1 2.44 4.54 -5.23
CA MET A 1 1.21 4.85 -4.46
C MET A 1 1.10 3.90 -3.26
N ALA A 2 0.14 4.07 -2.33
CA ALA A 2 0.02 3.23 -1.14
C ALA A 2 -1.40 2.65 -0.97
N TYR A 3 -1.51 1.61 -0.16
CA TYR A 3 -2.78 0.98 0.20
C TYR A 3 -3.08 1.23 1.67
N GLU A 4 -4.33 1.48 1.98
CA GLU A 4 -4.80 1.65 3.35
C GLU A 4 -5.89 0.63 3.63
N ILE A 5 -5.74 -0.12 4.72
CA ILE A 5 -6.74 -1.06 5.18
C ILE A 5 -7.36 -0.59 6.48
N ILE A 6 -8.66 -0.84 6.60
CA ILE A 6 -9.44 -0.58 7.80
C ILE A 6 -9.78 -1.93 8.41
N VAL A 7 -9.21 -2.23 9.58
CA VAL A 7 -9.51 -3.45 10.33
C VAL A 7 -10.51 -3.14 11.43
N ASN A 8 -11.70 -3.71 11.33
CA ASN A 8 -12.75 -3.59 12.33
C ASN A 8 -12.86 -4.90 13.13
N ASP A 9 -12.38 -4.89 14.37
CA ASP A 9 -12.35 -6.09 15.23
C ASP A 9 -13.76 -6.51 15.68
N ASN A 10 -14.69 -5.54 15.81
CA ASN A 10 -16.07 -5.82 16.24
C ASN A 10 -16.85 -6.63 15.21
N GLU A 11 -16.74 -6.23 13.95
CA GLU A 11 -17.43 -6.89 12.84
C GLU A 11 -16.59 -7.99 12.20
N LYS A 12 -15.30 -8.08 12.59
CA LYS A 12 -14.29 -8.92 11.94
C LYS A 12 -14.25 -8.67 10.44
N THR A 13 -14.26 -7.40 10.05
CA THR A 13 -14.17 -6.99 8.65
C THR A 13 -12.85 -6.29 8.39
N ILE A 14 -12.27 -6.51 7.21
CA ILE A 14 -11.10 -5.80 6.72
C ILE A 14 -11.54 -5.10 5.44
N GLU A 15 -11.56 -3.77 5.44
CA GLU A 15 -11.84 -3.01 4.24
C GLU A 15 -10.55 -2.59 3.55
N LEU A 16 -10.46 -2.81 2.24
CA LEU A 16 -9.33 -2.41 1.42
C LEU A 16 -9.61 -1.11 0.67
N HIS A 17 -8.71 -0.13 0.80
CA HIS A 17 -8.79 1.16 0.13
C HIS A 17 -7.42 1.57 -0.44
N SER A 18 -7.40 2.41 -1.47
CA SER A 18 -6.20 3.14 -1.87
C SER A 18 -5.99 4.37 -0.97
N ASP A 19 -4.75 4.85 -0.85
CA ASP A 19 -4.44 6.05 -0.05
C ASP A 19 -5.15 7.31 -0.55
N GLU A 20 -5.39 7.40 -1.86
CA GLU A 20 -6.12 8.52 -2.48
C GLU A 20 -7.67 8.32 -2.53
N CYS A 21 -8.22 7.33 -1.82
CA CYS A 21 -9.65 7.06 -1.85
C CYS A 21 -10.47 8.08 -1.06
N ASP A 22 -11.35 8.83 -1.74
CA ASP A 22 -12.28 9.79 -1.10
C ASP A 22 -13.20 9.13 -0.06
N VAL A 23 -13.60 7.86 -0.27
CA VAL A 23 -14.44 7.10 0.66
C VAL A 23 -13.72 6.86 1.99
N LEU A 24 -12.42 6.59 1.93
CA LEU A 24 -11.59 6.38 3.11
C LEU A 24 -11.43 7.67 3.92
N ILE A 25 -11.25 8.80 3.23
CA ILE A 25 -11.15 10.12 3.86
C ILE A 25 -12.45 10.43 4.62
N GLY A 26 -13.61 10.20 4.01
CA GLY A 26 -14.90 10.36 4.67
C GLY A 26 -15.10 9.41 5.87
N LYS A 27 -14.62 8.17 5.77
CA LYS A 27 -14.69 7.21 6.88
C LYS A 27 -13.74 7.55 8.02
N LYS A 28 -12.55 8.11 7.76
CA LYS A 28 -11.60 8.52 8.81
C LYS A 28 -12.24 9.53 9.78
N GLU A 29 -13.06 10.46 9.28
CA GLU A 29 -13.80 11.41 10.14
C GLU A 29 -14.86 10.73 11.03
N ASP A 30 -15.56 9.70 10.51
CA ASP A 30 -16.56 8.95 11.27
C ASP A 30 -15.94 7.98 12.30
N VAL A 31 -14.76 7.44 11.97
CA VAL A 31 -14.08 6.40 12.75
C VAL A 31 -13.14 6.97 13.81
N GLU A 32 -12.71 8.24 13.74
CA GLU A 32 -12.00 8.91 14.84
C GLU A 32 -12.74 8.82 16.19
N PHE A 33 -14.05 8.53 16.16
CA PHE A 33 -14.88 8.31 17.34
C PHE A 33 -14.99 6.85 17.81
N ASN A 34 -14.47 5.88 17.05
CA ASN A 34 -14.60 4.43 17.30
C ASN A 34 -13.24 3.78 17.59
N ASN A 35 -12.96 3.53 18.88
CA ASN A 35 -11.71 2.88 19.35
C ASN A 35 -11.51 1.41 18.93
N ASN A 36 -12.43 0.82 18.16
CA ASN A 36 -12.38 -0.60 17.76
C ASN A 36 -11.95 -0.80 16.30
N VAL A 37 -11.52 0.28 15.65
CA VAL A 37 -11.08 0.26 14.26
C VAL A 37 -9.61 0.64 14.20
N LEU A 38 -8.84 -0.15 13.45
CA LEU A 38 -7.41 0.03 13.25
C LEU A 38 -7.15 0.40 11.78
N TYR A 39 -6.34 1.41 11.59
CA TYR A 39 -5.85 1.81 10.27
C TYR A 39 -4.43 1.29 10.09
N ILE A 40 -4.19 0.57 9.01
CA ILE A 40 -2.87 0.07 8.65
C ILE A 40 -2.61 0.48 7.21
N THR A 41 -1.42 1.03 6.97
CA THR A 41 -0.98 1.46 5.65
C THR A 41 0.07 0.49 5.15
N PHE A 42 -0.06 0.06 3.91
CA PHE A 42 0.83 -0.84 3.19
C PHE A 42 1.35 -0.15 1.94
N ASN A 43 2.58 -0.44 1.54
CA ASN A 43 3.14 0.14 0.32
C ASN A 43 2.98 -0.82 -0.86
N LEU A 44 2.96 -2.13 -0.59
CA LEU A 44 2.84 -3.17 -1.61
C LEU A 44 1.56 -4.00 -1.40
N PHE A 45 0.93 -4.40 -2.49
CA PHE A 45 -0.25 -5.26 -2.43
C PHE A 45 0.08 -6.65 -1.87
N GLU A 46 1.29 -7.17 -2.11
CA GLU A 46 1.74 -8.46 -1.57
C GLU A 46 1.74 -8.49 -0.03
N GLU A 47 2.07 -7.37 0.62
CA GLU A 47 2.03 -7.26 2.09
C GLU A 47 0.60 -7.39 2.61
N ILE A 48 -0.37 -6.85 1.88
CA ILE A 48 -1.79 -7.00 2.19
C ILE A 48 -2.20 -8.47 2.04
N GLU A 49 -1.81 -9.14 0.96
CA GLU A 49 -2.15 -10.55 0.77
C GLU A 49 -1.58 -11.43 1.88
N GLU A 50 -0.36 -11.15 2.33
CA GLU A 50 0.24 -11.83 3.48
C GLU A 50 -0.50 -11.51 4.79
N PHE A 51 -0.89 -10.25 4.99
CA PHE A 51 -1.70 -9.85 6.15
C PHE A 51 -3.05 -10.57 6.18
N LEU A 52 -3.74 -10.64 5.03
CA LEU A 52 -5.04 -11.30 4.87
C LEU A 52 -4.93 -12.82 5.09
N LYS A 53 -3.84 -13.46 4.64
CA LYS A 53 -3.57 -14.89 4.94
C LYS A 53 -3.43 -15.16 6.44
N ASN A 54 -2.94 -14.19 7.22
CA ASN A 54 -2.86 -14.33 8.68
C ASN A 54 -4.20 -13.99 9.37
N HIS A 55 -5.14 -13.38 8.66
CA HIS A 55 -6.43 -12.91 9.17
C HIS A 55 -7.61 -13.58 8.42
N GLU A 56 -7.51 -14.89 8.15
CA GLU A 56 -8.54 -15.67 7.42
C GLU A 56 -9.93 -15.66 8.07
N ASN A 57 -10.01 -15.26 9.34
CA ASN A 57 -11.25 -15.15 10.10
C ASN A 57 -12.00 -13.83 9.87
N TYR A 58 -11.45 -12.94 9.05
CA TYR A 58 -12.02 -11.64 8.75
C TYR A 58 -12.65 -11.62 7.35
N GLU A 59 -13.78 -10.94 7.22
CA GLU A 59 -14.43 -10.70 5.94
C GLU A 59 -13.74 -9.52 5.22
N VAL A 60 -13.16 -9.80 4.05
CA VAL A 60 -12.46 -8.80 3.25
C VAL A 60 -13.46 -8.08 2.35
N ILE A 61 -13.62 -6.79 2.56
CA ILE A 61 -14.50 -5.92 1.80
C ILE A 61 -13.63 -5.01 0.94
N GLU A 62 -13.78 -5.11 -0.37
CA GLU A 62 -13.04 -4.26 -1.30
C GLU A 62 -13.86 -3.02 -1.60
N CYS A 63 -13.23 -1.85 -1.55
CA CYS A 63 -13.91 -0.63 -1.93
C CYS A 63 -14.23 -0.64 -3.44
N GLU A 64 -15.52 -0.53 -3.77
CA GLU A 64 -16.00 -0.52 -5.17
C GLU A 64 -15.64 0.77 -5.93
N GLU A 65 -15.28 1.84 -5.22
CA GLU A 65 -14.94 3.14 -5.81
C GLU A 65 -13.47 3.19 -6.22
N CYS A 66 -12.54 2.84 -5.32
CA CYS A 66 -11.11 2.88 -5.62
C CYS A 66 -10.54 1.58 -6.20
N LYS A 67 -11.32 0.48 -6.15
CA LYS A 67 -11.00 -0.82 -6.77
C LYS A 67 -9.52 -1.19 -6.66
N PRO A 68 -8.96 -1.26 -5.44
CA PRO A 68 -7.52 -1.37 -5.22
C PRO A 68 -6.91 -2.62 -5.84
N LYS A 69 -7.69 -3.71 -5.98
CA LYS A 69 -7.27 -4.92 -6.72
C LYS A 69 -7.17 -4.72 -8.23
N GLU A 70 -8.08 -3.96 -8.84
CA GLU A 70 -8.06 -3.74 -10.29
C GLU A 70 -6.96 -2.74 -10.67
N ASN A 71 -6.66 -1.80 -9.79
CA ASN A 71 -5.57 -0.84 -9.98
C ASN A 71 -4.21 -1.37 -9.51
N ARG A 72 -4.15 -2.60 -8.98
CA ARG A 72 -2.92 -3.19 -8.42
C ARG A 72 -1.73 -3.08 -9.36
N ASP A 73 -1.91 -3.49 -10.61
CA ASP A 73 -0.79 -3.55 -11.56
C ASP A 73 -0.22 -2.14 -11.87
N VAL A 74 -1.04 -1.08 -11.87
CA VAL A 74 -0.57 0.31 -12.06
C VAL A 74 0.12 0.84 -10.80
N LEU A 75 -0.46 0.53 -9.63
CA LEU A 75 0.03 1.00 -8.33
C LEU A 75 1.36 0.36 -7.94
N ASP A 76 1.54 -0.91 -8.31
CA ASP A 76 2.76 -1.68 -8.10
C ASP A 76 3.80 -1.40 -9.23
N GLU A 77 3.39 -1.17 -10.49
CA GLU A 77 4.32 -0.77 -11.60
C GLU A 77 5.01 0.57 -11.35
N GLU A 78 4.31 1.60 -10.82
CA GLU A 78 4.96 2.88 -10.50
C GLU A 78 6.11 2.74 -9.47
N TYR A 79 6.12 1.66 -8.70
CA TYR A 79 7.20 1.35 -7.76
C TYR A 79 8.32 0.52 -8.39
N ASP A 80 8.00 -0.31 -9.39
CA ASP A 80 8.97 -1.07 -10.19
C ASP A 80 9.79 -0.13 -11.11
N ASP A 81 9.16 0.92 -11.67
CA ASP A 81 9.83 1.97 -12.46
C ASP A 81 10.82 2.83 -11.64
N PHE A 82 10.80 2.75 -10.29
CA PHE A 82 11.78 3.46 -9.45
C PHE A 82 13.11 2.69 -9.31
N TYR A 83 13.10 1.37 -9.52
CA TYR A 83 14.30 0.57 -9.73
C TYR A 83 14.52 0.37 -11.23
N GLU A 84 14.71 1.47 -11.95
CA GLU A 84 15.53 1.42 -13.16
C GLU A 84 16.83 0.71 -12.74
N GLU A 85 17.09 -0.48 -13.30
CA GLU A 85 18.40 -1.13 -13.19
C GLU A 85 19.42 -0.01 -13.42
N PHE A 86 20.15 0.40 -12.38
CA PHE A 86 21.35 1.19 -12.59
C PHE A 86 22.13 0.40 -13.64
N ASP A 87 22.28 0.95 -14.84
CA ASP A 87 23.11 0.33 -15.86
C ASP A 87 24.42 -0.04 -15.15
N GLU A 88 24.66 -1.34 -14.94
CA GLU A 88 25.90 -1.86 -14.30
C GLU A 88 27.14 -1.52 -15.16
N ASP A 89 26.95 -0.82 -16.28
CA ASP A 89 27.94 -0.36 -17.24
C ASP A 89 28.23 1.15 -17.16
N GLU A 90 27.89 1.88 -16.09
CA GLU A 90 28.63 3.11 -15.80
C GLU A 90 30.00 2.72 -15.21
N ASP A 91 30.93 2.41 -16.14
CA ASP A 91 32.36 2.29 -15.91
C ASP A 91 32.77 3.28 -14.81
N ILE A 92 33.06 2.75 -13.61
CA ILE A 92 33.70 3.53 -12.54
C ILE A 92 35.03 4.00 -13.13
N ASP A 93 35.03 5.23 -13.66
CA ASP A 93 36.23 5.91 -14.11
C ASP A 93 37.11 6.18 -12.88
N SER A 94 37.92 5.16 -12.56
CA SER A 94 38.87 5.11 -11.46
C SER A 94 40.02 6.11 -11.66
N THR A 95 39.96 6.99 -12.66
CA THR A 95 41.04 7.89 -13.06
C THR A 95 40.92 9.31 -12.49
N ARG A 96 39.93 9.58 -11.64
CA ARG A 96 39.82 10.88 -10.94
C ARG A 96 40.16 10.79 -9.45
N CYS A 97 41.36 10.31 -9.16
CA CYS A 97 42.10 10.80 -8.00
C CYS A 97 42.51 12.25 -8.29
N ASP A 98 41.74 13.23 -7.83
CA ASP A 98 42.24 14.54 -7.41
C ASP A 98 41.12 15.37 -6.77
N ILE A 99 41.52 16.25 -5.84
CA ILE A 99 40.77 17.31 -5.10
C ILE A 99 40.46 16.87 -3.64
N PHE A 100 41.06 17.39 -2.56
CA PHE A 100 42.12 18.37 -2.28
C PHE A 100 42.69 18.08 -0.87
#